data_AF-K7WKR8-F1
#
_entry.id   AF-K7WKR8-F1
#
_cell.length_a   1.000
_cell.length_b   1.000
_cell.length_c   1.000
_cell.angle_alpha   90.00
_cell.angle_beta   90.00
_cell.angle_gamma   90.00
#
_symmetry.space_group_name_H-M   'P 1'
#
loop_
_entity.id
_entity.type
_entity.pdbx_description
1 polymer ?
#
loop_
_entity_poly.entity_id
_entity_poly.type
_entity_poly.pdbx_seq_one_letter_code
_entity_poly.pdbx_strand_id
1 'polypeptide(L)'
;MLSKTNKNRFLQLITSTGSKVFKLLFLLGFFGVVLQVTDSYYLQPQCRQQSNPNQQSWKCSIGSPLLGGLGSNFLQAAITIFVLDIGLKRETLEQIQDIINNAKPTRYLKEFFRHKKDYDDLIKNSFNAAIEGQEIRILCLFENEISIFAGSQDLKNIREKIVDGCKLKILILHPESSLLDCLYQSGLARKNNFPLISNAFLGKLDNLFQDLEKQYHNKGIPIKGSIEVKFHKNLFSPIGYYSDSKDCRIAWMYFSHSNGGEYPAFHIGGQELMDDTDNHFEYLWKEAGALLIRITKDPTSSLHDIDIIRSFSNQNQN
;
A
#
# COMPACT_ATOMS: atom_id res chain seq x y z
N MET A 1 -13.74 10.09 22.58
CA MET A 1 -15.20 10.02 22.39
C MET A 1 -15.59 8.57 22.17
N LEU A 2 -16.53 8.07 22.98
CA LEU A 2 -17.00 6.69 22.99
C LEU A 2 -17.54 6.26 21.62
N SER A 3 -16.96 5.20 21.07
CA SER A 3 -17.50 4.46 19.92
C SER A 3 -18.91 3.97 20.27
N LYS A 4 -19.93 4.60 19.68
CA LYS A 4 -21.27 4.03 19.62
C LYS A 4 -21.15 2.76 18.78
N THR A 5 -21.15 1.61 19.47
CA THR A 5 -21.32 0.29 18.87
C THR A 5 -22.65 0.28 18.14
N ASN A 6 -22.60 0.52 16.84
CA ASN A 6 -23.73 0.38 15.94
C ASN A 6 -24.03 -1.12 15.83
N LYS A 7 -24.83 -1.64 16.77
CA LYS A 7 -25.32 -3.02 16.75
C LYS A 7 -26.26 -3.13 15.55
N ASN A 8 -25.70 -3.57 14.42
CA ASN A 8 -26.43 -3.82 13.18
C ASN A 8 -27.66 -4.70 13.46
N ARG A 9 -28.86 -4.14 13.32
CA ARG A 9 -30.14 -4.85 13.48
C ARG A 9 -30.24 -6.10 12.61
N PHE A 10 -29.57 -6.08 11.45
CA PHE A 10 -29.46 -7.23 10.53
C PHE A 10 -28.72 -8.42 11.18
N LEU A 11 -27.70 -8.16 12.00
CA LEU A 11 -26.93 -9.20 12.71
C LEU A 11 -27.72 -9.80 13.87
N GLN A 12 -28.53 -9.00 14.57
CA GLN A 12 -29.48 -9.51 15.57
C GLN A 12 -30.57 -10.37 14.92
N LEU A 13 -31.05 -9.98 13.74
CA LEU A 13 -32.05 -10.75 13.00
C LEU A 13 -31.50 -12.11 12.55
N ILE A 14 -30.25 -12.16 12.06
CA ILE A 14 -29.62 -13.38 11.58
C ILE A 14 -29.23 -14.31 12.73
N THR A 15 -28.73 -13.79 13.85
CA THR A 15 -28.42 -14.62 15.05
C THR A 15 -29.67 -15.18 15.72
N SER A 16 -30.75 -14.40 15.81
CA SER A 16 -32.07 -14.89 16.26
C SER A 16 -32.62 -15.97 15.33
N THR A 17 -32.49 -15.79 14.01
CA THR A 17 -33.00 -16.74 13.01
C THR A 17 -32.15 -18.01 12.98
N GLY A 18 -30.82 -17.90 13.06
CA GLY A 18 -29.89 -19.02 13.14
C GLY A 18 -30.07 -19.87 14.40
N SER A 19 -30.33 -19.26 15.57
CA SER A 19 -30.67 -20.02 16.78
C SER A 19 -31.99 -20.79 16.66
N LYS A 20 -33.00 -20.22 15.96
CA LYS A 20 -34.27 -20.89 15.68
C LYS A 20 -34.10 -22.03 14.68
N VAL A 21 -33.32 -21.84 13.62
CA VAL A 21 -33.00 -22.87 12.62
C VAL A 21 -32.21 -24.01 13.26
N PHE A 22 -31.23 -23.72 14.11
CA PHE A 22 -30.47 -24.73 14.85
C PHE A 22 -31.36 -25.57 15.78
N LYS A 23 -32.28 -24.93 16.53
CA LYS A 23 -33.26 -25.65 17.34
C LYS A 23 -34.19 -26.53 16.51
N LEU A 24 -34.60 -26.05 15.33
CA LEU A 24 -35.45 -26.80 14.40
C LEU A 24 -34.72 -28.01 13.81
N LEU A 25 -33.44 -27.85 13.43
CA LEU A 25 -32.58 -28.93 12.93
C LEU A 25 -32.33 -29.99 13.99
N PHE A 26 -32.08 -29.59 15.23
CA PHE A 26 -31.93 -30.51 16.34
C PHE A 26 -33.22 -31.28 16.61
N LEU A 27 -34.37 -30.61 16.55
CA LEU A 27 -35.69 -31.23 16.70
C LEU A 27 -35.95 -32.25 15.57
N LEU A 28 -35.68 -31.90 14.32
CA LEU A 28 -35.83 -32.79 13.17
C LEU A 28 -34.90 -33.99 13.23
N GLY A 29 -33.64 -33.79 13.60
CA GLY A 29 -32.68 -34.87 13.82
C GLY A 29 -33.12 -35.80 14.96
N PHE A 30 -33.60 -35.25 16.07
CA PHE A 30 -34.16 -36.03 17.18
C PHE A 30 -35.36 -36.87 16.75
N PHE A 31 -36.31 -36.29 16.01
CA PHE A 31 -37.44 -37.05 15.46
C PHE A 31 -36.98 -38.13 14.49
N GLY A 32 -36.01 -37.86 13.62
CA GLY A 32 -35.44 -38.85 12.72
C GLY A 32 -34.85 -40.05 13.46
N VAL A 33 -34.04 -39.80 14.50
CA VAL A 33 -33.45 -40.85 15.35
C VAL A 33 -34.52 -41.64 16.10
N VAL A 34 -35.51 -40.97 16.69
CA VAL A 34 -36.60 -41.64 17.41
C VAL A 34 -37.40 -42.54 16.47
N LEU A 35 -37.72 -42.07 15.26
CA LEU A 35 -38.43 -42.86 14.24
C LEU A 35 -37.61 -44.07 13.81
N GLN A 36 -36.31 -43.90 13.60
CA GLN A 36 -35.41 -44.99 13.18
C GLN A 36 -35.19 -46.03 14.30
N VAL A 37 -35.04 -45.59 15.55
CA VAL A 37 -34.95 -46.49 16.70
C VAL A 37 -36.27 -47.24 16.92
N THR A 38 -37.40 -46.54 16.78
CA THR A 38 -38.73 -47.18 16.90
C THR A 38 -38.94 -48.23 15.81
N ASP A 39 -38.55 -47.93 14.58
CA ASP A 39 -38.61 -48.91 13.50
C ASP A 39 -37.67 -50.10 13.75
N SER A 40 -36.40 -49.84 14.06
CA SER A 40 -35.37 -50.89 14.18
C SER A 40 -35.52 -51.78 15.42
N TYR A 41 -35.95 -51.23 16.57
CA TYR A 41 -36.05 -51.99 17.82
C TYR A 41 -37.46 -52.54 18.09
N TYR A 42 -38.52 -51.91 17.58
CA TYR A 42 -39.88 -52.34 17.89
C TYR A 42 -40.60 -52.96 16.69
N LEU A 43 -40.56 -52.34 15.51
CA LEU A 43 -41.36 -52.78 14.37
C LEU A 43 -40.66 -53.89 13.57
N GLN A 44 -39.40 -53.70 13.18
CA GLN A 44 -38.67 -54.70 12.39
C GLN A 44 -38.56 -56.07 13.08
N PRO A 45 -38.28 -56.18 14.40
CA PRO A 45 -38.21 -57.47 15.07
C PRO A 45 -39.57 -58.17 15.15
N GLN A 46 -40.66 -57.41 15.40
CA GLN A 46 -42.03 -57.94 15.40
C GLN A 46 -42.43 -58.44 14.00
N CYS A 47 -42.03 -57.72 12.95
CA CYS A 47 -42.31 -58.12 11.57
C CYS A 47 -41.46 -59.32 11.10
N ARG A 48 -40.24 -59.49 11.63
CA ARG A 48 -39.40 -60.68 11.36
C ARG A 48 -39.90 -61.94 12.08
N GLN A 49 -40.62 -61.80 13.20
CA GLN A 49 -41.18 -62.93 13.96
C GLN A 49 -42.52 -63.44 13.41
N GLN A 50 -43.21 -62.70 12.54
CA GLN A 50 -44.41 -63.19 11.83
C GLN A 50 -44.01 -64.06 10.63
N SER A 51 -43.94 -65.37 10.82
CA SER A 51 -43.58 -66.36 9.78
C SER A 51 -44.72 -66.75 8.83
N ASN A 52 -45.93 -66.21 9.02
CA ASN A 52 -47.12 -66.64 8.27
C ASN A 52 -47.57 -65.55 7.27
N PRO A 53 -47.42 -65.76 5.95
CA PRO A 53 -47.65 -64.72 4.93
C PRO A 53 -49.11 -64.24 4.83
N ASN A 54 -50.08 -64.98 5.40
CA ASN A 54 -51.50 -64.64 5.35
C ASN A 54 -51.99 -63.76 6.53
N GLN A 55 -51.09 -63.31 7.42
CA GLN A 55 -51.41 -62.39 8.53
C GLN A 55 -50.43 -61.21 8.59
N GLN A 56 -50.10 -60.61 7.45
CA GLN A 56 -49.32 -59.36 7.45
C GLN A 56 -50.16 -58.24 8.04
N SER A 57 -49.78 -57.78 9.24
CA SER A 57 -50.41 -56.63 9.87
C SER A 57 -49.99 -55.34 9.14
N TRP A 58 -50.90 -54.37 9.07
CA TRP A 58 -50.67 -53.05 8.45
C TRP A 58 -49.41 -52.34 8.98
N LYS A 59 -49.02 -52.66 10.23
CA LYS A 59 -47.80 -52.17 10.89
C LYS A 59 -46.51 -52.62 10.19
N CYS A 60 -46.51 -53.79 9.55
CA CYS A 60 -45.35 -54.37 8.89
C CYS A 60 -45.27 -54.04 7.40
N SER A 61 -46.41 -54.06 6.69
CA SER A 61 -46.41 -53.78 5.24
C SER A 61 -46.31 -52.30 4.91
N ILE A 62 -46.80 -51.42 5.80
CA ILE A 62 -46.84 -49.97 5.57
C ILE A 62 -46.09 -49.21 6.66
N GLY A 63 -46.30 -49.55 7.94
CA GLY A 63 -45.72 -48.79 9.07
C GLY A 63 -44.19 -48.78 9.10
N SER A 64 -43.55 -49.95 9.05
CA SER A 64 -42.09 -50.08 9.12
C SER A 64 -41.33 -49.38 7.98
N PRO A 65 -41.62 -49.66 6.68
CA PRO A 65 -40.88 -49.01 5.58
C PRO A 65 -41.08 -47.49 5.54
N LEU A 66 -42.23 -46.99 5.99
CA LEU A 66 -42.55 -45.57 5.99
C LEU A 66 -41.87 -44.83 7.16
N LEU A 67 -41.80 -45.44 8.35
CA LEU A 67 -41.09 -44.87 9.50
C LEU A 67 -39.57 -44.90 9.34
N GLY A 68 -39.01 -46.02 8.85
CA GLY A 68 -37.58 -46.12 8.54
C GLY A 68 -37.15 -45.19 7.41
N GLY A 69 -37.94 -45.10 6.34
CA GLY A 69 -37.68 -44.22 5.20
C GLY A 69 -37.76 -42.74 5.56
N LEU A 70 -38.78 -42.32 6.31
CA LEU A 70 -38.89 -40.93 6.78
C LEU A 70 -37.77 -40.59 7.77
N GLY A 71 -37.43 -41.49 8.70
CA GLY A 71 -36.35 -41.27 9.66
C GLY A 71 -35.00 -41.02 9.00
N SER A 72 -34.64 -41.86 8.01
CA SER A 72 -33.40 -41.71 7.24
C SER A 72 -33.36 -40.41 6.44
N ASN A 73 -34.48 -40.04 5.79
CA ASN A 73 -34.56 -38.80 5.01
C ASN A 73 -34.47 -37.55 5.88
N PHE A 74 -35.11 -37.54 7.06
CA PHE A 74 -34.98 -36.44 8.02
C PHE A 74 -33.56 -36.31 8.55
N LEU A 75 -32.89 -37.43 8.84
CA LEU A 75 -31.51 -37.43 9.31
C LEU A 75 -30.57 -36.91 8.22
N GLN A 76 -30.73 -37.38 6.98
CA GLN A 76 -29.93 -36.93 5.84
C GLN A 76 -30.12 -35.43 5.58
N ALA A 77 -31.37 -34.95 5.58
CA ALA A 77 -31.67 -33.52 5.41
C ALA A 77 -31.05 -32.67 6.54
N ALA A 78 -31.14 -33.12 7.80
CA ALA A 78 -30.55 -32.42 8.94
C ALA A 78 -29.02 -32.34 8.82
N ILE A 79 -28.35 -33.43 8.43
CA ILE A 79 -26.90 -33.47 8.21
C ILE A 79 -26.49 -32.56 7.06
N THR A 80 -27.17 -32.61 5.91
CA THR A 80 -26.85 -31.78 4.76
C THR A 80 -27.02 -30.29 5.07
N ILE A 81 -28.11 -29.90 5.75
CA ILE A 81 -28.32 -28.51 6.16
C ILE A 81 -27.28 -28.09 7.19
N PHE A 82 -26.90 -28.95 8.14
CA PHE A 82 -25.87 -28.65 9.12
C PHE A 82 -24.48 -28.44 8.48
N VAL A 83 -24.12 -29.26 7.49
CA VAL A 83 -22.86 -29.11 6.74
C VAL A 83 -22.87 -27.82 5.92
N LEU A 84 -23.99 -27.48 5.27
CA LEU A 84 -24.13 -26.21 4.55
C LEU A 84 -24.08 -25.00 5.49
N ASP A 85 -24.72 -25.07 6.66
CA ASP A 85 -24.73 -24.01 7.66
C ASP A 85 -23.33 -23.78 8.26
N ILE A 86 -22.59 -24.85 8.58
CA ILE A 86 -21.17 -24.75 8.99
C ILE A 86 -20.30 -24.22 7.85
N GLY A 87 -20.49 -24.69 6.62
CA GLY A 87 -19.74 -24.24 5.45
C GLY A 87 -19.98 -22.76 5.12
N LEU A 88 -21.17 -22.24 5.45
CA LEU A 88 -21.56 -20.84 5.25
C LEU A 88 -21.40 -19.98 6.51
N LYS A 89 -20.84 -20.49 7.60
CA LYS A 89 -20.61 -19.68 8.80
C LYS A 89 -19.77 -18.46 8.45
N ARG A 90 -20.28 -17.31 8.90
CA ARG A 90 -19.73 -15.99 8.63
C ARG A 90 -18.25 -15.85 8.97
N GLU A 91 -17.76 -16.57 9.97
CA GLU A 91 -16.34 -16.59 10.35
C GLU A 91 -15.45 -17.16 9.23
N THR A 92 -15.90 -18.20 8.53
CA THR A 92 -15.20 -18.79 7.38
C THR A 92 -15.26 -17.85 6.16
N LEU A 93 -16.40 -17.19 5.93
CA LEU A 93 -16.56 -16.23 4.85
C LEU A 93 -15.77 -14.95 5.09
N GLU A 94 -15.70 -14.44 6.32
CA GLU A 94 -14.89 -13.28 6.69
C GLU A 94 -13.40 -13.61 6.54
N GLN A 95 -12.95 -14.79 6.96
CA GLN A 95 -11.58 -15.26 6.72
C GLN A 95 -11.26 -15.38 5.22
N ILE A 96 -12.17 -15.91 4.41
CA ILE A 96 -11.99 -16.00 2.95
C ILE A 96 -11.98 -14.61 2.31
N GLN A 97 -12.87 -13.71 2.74
CA GLN A 97 -12.92 -12.33 2.24
C GLN A 97 -11.64 -11.57 2.60
N ASP A 98 -11.12 -11.77 3.82
CA ASP A 98 -9.83 -11.21 4.25
C ASP A 98 -8.67 -11.78 3.46
N ILE A 99 -8.63 -13.10 3.22
CA ILE A 99 -7.61 -13.72 2.35
C ILE A 99 -7.71 -13.15 0.93
N ILE A 100 -8.91 -13.01 0.37
CA ILE A 100 -9.11 -12.46 -0.99
C ILE A 100 -8.71 -10.98 -1.06
N ASN A 101 -9.05 -10.18 -0.05
CA ASN A 101 -8.69 -8.76 0.00
C ASN A 101 -7.18 -8.56 0.26
N ASN A 102 -6.56 -9.42 1.07
CA ASN A 102 -5.12 -9.45 1.30
C ASN A 102 -4.34 -10.00 0.09
N ALA A 103 -4.97 -10.85 -0.72
CA ALA A 103 -4.38 -11.38 -1.94
C ALA A 103 -4.48 -10.44 -3.15
N LYS A 104 -5.20 -9.30 -3.05
CA LYS A 104 -5.26 -8.31 -4.13
C LYS A 104 -3.93 -7.55 -4.23
N PRO A 105 -3.20 -7.66 -5.35
CA PRO A 105 -1.89 -7.01 -5.52
C PRO A 105 -1.93 -5.47 -5.44
N THR A 106 -3.12 -4.88 -5.55
CA THR A 106 -3.35 -3.43 -5.59
C THR A 106 -3.92 -2.84 -4.31
N ARG A 107 -4.05 -3.62 -3.22
CA ARG A 107 -4.66 -3.15 -1.96
C ARG A 107 -4.10 -1.81 -1.47
N TYR A 108 -2.80 -1.62 -1.64
CA TYR A 108 -2.07 -0.44 -1.16
C TYR A 108 -1.93 0.65 -2.20
N LEU A 109 -2.49 0.48 -3.41
CA LEU A 109 -2.31 1.37 -4.55
C LEU A 109 -3.61 2.10 -4.88
N LYS A 110 -3.58 3.43 -4.93
CA LYS A 110 -4.65 4.27 -5.50
C LYS A 110 -4.69 4.13 -7.01
N GLU A 111 -3.53 4.18 -7.66
CA GLU A 111 -3.43 4.25 -9.12
C GLU A 111 -2.07 3.75 -9.61
N PHE A 112 -2.04 3.28 -10.86
CA PHE A 112 -0.84 2.90 -11.60
C PHE A 112 -0.69 3.78 -12.84
N PHE A 113 0.47 4.40 -13.00
CA PHE A 113 0.81 5.22 -14.15
C PHE A 113 1.81 4.50 -15.03
N ARG A 114 1.44 4.29 -16.29
CA ARG A 114 2.34 3.67 -17.28
C ARG A 114 3.34 4.67 -17.86
N HIS A 115 2.93 5.92 -18.04
CA HIS A 115 3.72 6.93 -18.71
C HIS A 115 4.23 7.98 -17.72
N LYS A 116 5.49 8.41 -17.93
CA LYS A 116 6.15 9.41 -17.09
C LYS A 116 5.35 10.69 -16.92
N LYS A 117 4.80 11.19 -18.03
CA LYS A 117 4.04 12.44 -18.07
C LYS A 117 2.87 12.45 -17.07
N ASP A 118 2.18 11.32 -16.92
CA ASP A 118 0.93 11.25 -16.14
C ASP A 118 1.20 11.51 -14.66
N TYR A 119 2.22 10.86 -14.07
CA TYR A 119 2.58 11.12 -12.68
C TYR A 119 3.42 12.38 -12.50
N ASP A 120 4.18 12.82 -13.50
CA ASP A 120 4.90 14.10 -13.45
C ASP A 120 3.93 15.27 -13.25
N ASP A 121 2.82 15.28 -13.97
CA ASP A 121 1.78 16.31 -13.84
C ASP A 121 1.11 16.23 -12.45
N LEU A 122 0.91 15.02 -11.91
CA LEU A 122 0.40 14.84 -10.55
C LEU A 122 1.37 15.38 -9.49
N ILE A 123 2.66 15.06 -9.59
CA ILE A 123 3.71 15.60 -8.71
C ILE A 123 3.74 17.12 -8.78
N LYS A 124 3.75 17.69 -9.98
CA LYS A 124 3.74 19.14 -10.19
C LYS A 124 2.53 19.81 -9.56
N ASN A 125 1.34 19.24 -9.75
CA ASN A 125 0.11 19.78 -9.16
C ASN A 125 0.15 19.71 -7.63
N SER A 126 0.62 18.60 -7.06
CA SER A 126 0.80 18.46 -5.60
C SER A 126 1.79 19.47 -5.05
N PHE A 127 2.95 19.61 -5.71
CA PHE A 127 3.99 20.57 -5.35
C PHE A 127 3.48 22.02 -5.40
N ASN A 128 2.77 22.39 -6.47
CA ASN A 128 2.21 23.73 -6.63
C ASN A 128 1.10 24.02 -5.61
N ALA A 129 0.35 23.01 -5.17
CA ALA A 129 -0.68 23.12 -4.14
C ALA A 129 -0.11 23.10 -2.69
N ALA A 130 1.20 22.90 -2.53
CA ALA A 130 1.82 22.85 -1.22
C ALA A 130 1.72 24.19 -0.47
N ILE A 131 1.43 24.13 0.83
CA ILE A 131 1.20 25.29 1.71
C ILE A 131 2.26 25.38 2.83
N GLU A 132 2.24 26.49 3.58
CA GLU A 132 3.12 26.72 4.72
C GLU A 132 3.15 25.54 5.70
N GLY A 133 4.35 25.16 6.16
CA GLY A 133 4.57 24.08 7.12
C GLY A 133 4.64 22.67 6.52
N GLN A 134 4.31 22.50 5.23
CA GLN A 134 4.37 21.19 4.60
C GLN A 134 5.80 20.73 4.33
N GLU A 135 6.07 19.46 4.62
CA GLU A 135 7.30 18.78 4.21
C GLU A 135 7.06 18.03 2.90
N ILE A 136 7.98 18.24 1.95
CA ILE A 136 8.06 17.57 0.66
C ILE A 136 9.38 16.83 0.62
N ARG A 137 9.32 15.56 0.23
CA ARG A 137 10.41 14.60 0.26
C ARG A 137 10.57 13.98 -1.12
N ILE A 138 11.81 13.94 -1.58
CA ILE A 138 12.15 13.53 -2.94
C ILE A 138 13.34 12.58 -2.96
N LEU A 139 13.20 11.43 -3.63
CA LEU A 139 14.28 10.54 -4.06
C LEU A 139 14.33 10.60 -5.56
N CYS A 140 15.51 10.78 -6.09
CA CYS A 140 15.72 10.53 -7.50
C CYS A 140 17.14 10.05 -7.76
N LEU A 141 17.30 9.34 -8.87
CA LEU A 141 18.63 8.95 -9.36
C LEU A 141 19.36 10.16 -9.94
N PHE A 142 18.62 11.09 -10.55
CA PHE A 142 19.15 12.33 -11.12
C PHE A 142 18.10 13.44 -11.09
N GLU A 143 18.55 14.70 -11.11
CA GLU A 143 17.69 15.89 -11.04
C GLU A 143 16.56 15.91 -12.08
N ASN A 144 16.82 15.43 -13.30
CA ASN A 144 15.88 15.48 -14.42
C ASN A 144 14.85 14.33 -14.38
N GLU A 145 14.92 13.44 -13.39
CA GLU A 145 13.85 12.46 -13.18
C GLU A 145 12.53 13.13 -12.82
N ILE A 146 12.60 14.23 -12.05
CA ILE A 146 11.41 14.90 -11.57
C ILE A 146 11.33 16.27 -12.22
N SER A 147 10.22 16.48 -12.92
CA SER A 147 10.04 17.67 -13.73
C SER A 147 10.04 19.01 -12.97
N ILE A 148 9.99 19.00 -11.63
CA ILE A 148 10.10 20.20 -10.78
C ILE A 148 11.51 20.81 -10.75
N PHE A 149 12.54 20.13 -11.27
CA PHE A 149 13.92 20.63 -11.37
C PHE A 149 14.39 20.84 -12.83
N ALA A 150 13.49 20.69 -13.80
CA ALA A 150 13.85 20.63 -15.21
C ALA A 150 14.09 22.01 -15.85
N GLY A 151 13.42 23.07 -15.39
CA GLY A 151 13.49 24.42 -15.98
C GLY A 151 13.75 25.57 -15.00
N SER A 152 14.11 26.74 -15.54
CA SER A 152 14.34 27.97 -14.76
C SER A 152 13.07 28.49 -14.08
N GLN A 153 11.92 28.31 -14.71
CA GLN A 153 10.61 28.62 -14.12
C GLN A 153 10.32 27.74 -12.90
N ASP A 154 10.85 26.51 -12.86
CA ASP A 154 10.61 25.59 -11.75
C ASP A 154 11.44 25.97 -10.51
N LEU A 155 12.65 26.50 -10.69
CA LEU A 155 13.44 27.09 -9.59
C LEU A 155 12.74 28.28 -8.94
N LYS A 156 12.02 29.09 -9.73
CA LYS A 156 11.19 30.19 -9.22
C LYS A 156 10.10 29.67 -8.29
N ASN A 157 9.43 28.59 -8.69
CA ASN A 157 8.39 27.96 -7.89
C ASN A 157 8.96 27.36 -6.60
N ILE A 158 10.10 26.67 -6.67
CA ILE A 158 10.79 26.13 -5.48
C ILE A 158 11.12 27.25 -4.49
N ARG A 159 11.68 28.35 -4.99
CA ARG A 159 11.97 29.54 -4.17
C ARG A 159 10.73 30.05 -3.46
N GLU A 160 9.62 30.23 -4.19
CA GLU A 160 8.35 30.70 -3.62
C GLU A 160 7.86 29.76 -2.52
N LYS A 161 7.91 28.44 -2.74
CA LYS A 161 7.55 27.45 -1.70
C LYS A 161 8.42 27.53 -0.46
N ILE A 162 9.72 27.74 -0.60
CA ILE A 162 10.65 27.89 0.53
C ILE A 162 10.34 29.20 1.29
N VAL A 163 10.12 30.31 0.58
CA VAL A 163 9.74 31.60 1.19
C VAL A 163 8.42 31.49 1.95
N ASP A 164 7.44 30.80 1.37
CA ASP A 164 6.10 30.59 1.95
C ASP A 164 6.10 29.63 3.16
N GLY A 165 7.21 28.92 3.42
CA GLY A 165 7.36 28.09 4.61
C GLY A 165 7.29 26.58 4.38
N CYS A 166 7.41 26.10 3.14
CA CYS A 166 7.56 24.68 2.85
C CYS A 166 8.96 24.18 3.22
N LYS A 167 9.06 22.90 3.59
CA LYS A 167 10.32 22.21 3.85
C LYS A 167 10.56 21.20 2.75
N LEU A 168 11.69 21.29 2.06
CA LEU A 168 12.07 20.35 1.02
C LEU A 168 13.25 19.52 1.51
N LYS A 169 13.13 18.19 1.43
CA LYS A 169 14.23 17.25 1.61
C LYS A 169 14.43 16.47 0.31
N ILE A 170 15.64 16.50 -0.22
CA ILE A 170 15.97 15.90 -1.51
C ILE A 170 17.15 14.97 -1.34
N LEU A 171 16.95 13.71 -1.64
CA LEU A 171 17.98 12.68 -1.61
C LEU A 171 18.28 12.24 -3.04
N ILE A 172 19.53 12.36 -3.45
CA ILE A 172 19.97 12.07 -4.81
C ILE A 172 21.09 11.04 -4.79
N LEU A 173 21.17 10.22 -5.84
CA LEU A 173 22.26 9.27 -6.03
C LEU A 173 23.63 9.98 -6.07
N HIS A 174 24.59 9.52 -5.29
CA HIS A 174 25.95 10.06 -5.29
C HIS A 174 26.65 9.78 -6.64
N PRO A 175 27.45 10.72 -7.19
CA PRO A 175 28.21 10.53 -8.44
C PRO A 175 29.23 9.39 -8.42
N GLU A 176 29.47 8.78 -7.26
CA GLU A 176 30.41 7.68 -7.07
C GLU A 176 29.70 6.37 -6.70
N SER A 177 28.37 6.32 -6.78
CA SER A 177 27.63 5.09 -6.49
C SER A 177 27.96 4.01 -7.52
N SER A 178 28.18 2.78 -7.06
CA SER A 178 28.34 1.61 -7.93
C SER A 178 27.07 1.32 -8.75
N LEU A 179 25.90 1.80 -8.32
CA LEU A 179 24.66 1.68 -9.10
C LEU A 179 24.78 2.39 -10.45
N LEU A 180 25.57 3.48 -10.54
CA LEU A 180 25.75 4.21 -11.79
C LEU A 180 26.31 3.33 -12.90
N ASP A 181 27.22 2.41 -12.58
CA ASP A 181 27.77 1.47 -13.56
C ASP A 181 26.67 0.56 -14.13
N CYS A 182 25.77 0.08 -13.28
CA CYS A 182 24.60 -0.68 -13.71
C CYS A 182 23.66 0.16 -14.57
N LEU A 183 23.42 1.42 -14.18
CA LEU A 183 22.58 2.34 -14.95
C LEU A 183 23.18 2.64 -16.33
N TYR A 184 24.52 2.78 -16.43
CA TYR A 184 25.21 2.97 -17.71
C TYR A 184 25.10 1.75 -18.63
N GLN A 185 25.30 0.55 -18.08
CA GLN A 185 25.14 -0.69 -18.84
C GLN A 185 23.70 -0.86 -19.34
N SER A 186 22.71 -0.41 -18.56
CA SER A 186 21.29 -0.47 -18.94
C SER A 186 20.85 0.58 -19.95
N GLY A 187 21.75 1.50 -20.36
CA GLY A 187 21.44 2.58 -21.30
C GLY A 187 20.67 3.77 -20.71
N LEU A 188 20.45 3.80 -19.39
CA LEU A 188 19.70 4.85 -18.71
C LEU A 188 20.44 6.20 -18.74
N ALA A 189 21.74 6.14 -18.48
CA ALA A 189 22.63 7.28 -18.49
C ALA A 189 23.78 7.02 -19.48
N ARG A 190 24.28 8.07 -20.14
CA ARG A 190 25.51 7.96 -20.92
C ARG A 190 26.70 8.06 -19.97
N LYS A 191 27.66 7.15 -20.12
CA LYS A 191 28.83 6.93 -19.23
C LYS A 191 29.64 8.19 -18.86
N ASN A 192 29.51 9.28 -19.62
CA ASN A 192 30.30 10.51 -19.47
C ASN A 192 29.53 11.73 -18.93
N ASN A 193 28.25 11.59 -18.54
CA ASN A 193 27.42 12.76 -18.21
C ASN A 193 27.20 13.00 -16.71
N PHE A 194 27.55 12.09 -15.80
CA PHE A 194 27.13 12.25 -14.40
C PHE A 194 27.90 13.32 -13.60
N PRO A 195 29.22 13.51 -13.78
CA PRO A 195 29.91 14.68 -13.23
C PRO A 195 29.31 16.00 -13.77
N LEU A 196 28.91 16.03 -15.04
CA LEU A 196 28.23 17.18 -15.65
C LEU A 196 26.82 17.39 -15.08
N ILE A 197 26.04 16.32 -14.87
CA ILE A 197 24.70 16.37 -14.26
C ILE A 197 24.79 16.83 -12.79
N SER A 198 25.77 16.31 -12.05
CA SER A 198 26.00 16.70 -10.65
C SER A 198 26.42 18.16 -10.57
N ASN A 199 27.35 18.61 -11.43
CA ASN A 199 27.77 20.02 -11.49
C ASN A 199 26.65 20.96 -11.96
N ALA A 200 25.82 20.53 -12.92
CA ALA A 200 24.68 21.30 -13.38
C ALA A 200 23.63 21.45 -12.26
N PHE A 201 23.36 20.37 -11.52
CA PHE A 201 22.46 20.40 -10.38
C PHE A 201 23.00 21.29 -9.25
N LEU A 202 24.28 21.15 -8.90
CA LEU A 202 24.94 22.04 -7.93
C LEU A 202 24.85 23.51 -8.37
N GLY A 203 25.09 23.81 -9.66
CA GLY A 203 24.92 25.16 -10.20
C GLY A 203 23.48 25.67 -10.13
N LYS A 204 22.46 24.83 -10.34
CA LYS A 204 21.05 25.20 -10.14
C LYS A 204 20.76 25.52 -8.68
N LEU A 205 21.31 24.74 -7.75
CA LEU A 205 21.15 24.99 -6.33
C LEU A 205 21.87 26.26 -5.88
N ASP A 206 23.06 26.54 -6.40
CA ASP A 206 23.78 27.80 -6.17
C ASP A 206 22.95 29.00 -6.64
N ASN A 207 22.34 28.90 -7.82
CA ASN A 207 21.44 29.94 -8.34
C ASN A 207 20.21 30.13 -7.43
N LEU A 208 19.60 29.03 -6.96
CA LEU A 208 18.49 29.09 -6.02
C LEU A 208 18.91 29.76 -4.69
N PHE A 209 20.10 29.44 -4.19
CA PHE A 209 20.65 30.04 -2.99
C PHE A 209 20.87 31.54 -3.16
N GLN A 210 21.57 31.97 -4.22
CA GLN A 210 21.80 33.39 -4.51
C GLN A 210 20.50 34.17 -4.66
N ASP A 211 19.47 33.56 -5.25
CA ASP A 211 18.15 34.17 -5.40
C ASP A 211 17.44 34.34 -4.04
N LEU A 212 17.53 33.33 -3.17
CA LEU A 212 17.00 33.40 -1.81
C LEU A 212 17.74 34.45 -0.97
N GLU A 213 19.07 34.49 -1.06
CA GLU A 213 19.92 35.48 -0.40
C GLU A 213 19.56 36.91 -0.84
N LYS A 214 19.41 37.15 -2.16
CA LYS A 214 18.98 38.45 -2.70
C LYS A 214 17.60 38.86 -2.19
N GLN A 215 16.64 37.93 -2.11
CA GLN A 215 15.30 38.24 -1.61
C GLN A 215 15.33 38.57 -0.11
N TYR A 216 16.12 37.82 0.67
CA TYR A 216 16.25 38.02 2.11
C TYR A 216 16.98 39.33 2.43
N HIS A 217 18.20 39.52 1.93
CA HIS A 217 19.04 40.67 2.27
C HIS A 217 18.63 41.97 1.57
N ASN A 218 18.26 41.92 0.28
CA ASN A 218 17.98 43.16 -0.47
C ASN A 218 16.53 43.62 -0.36
N LYS A 219 15.58 42.70 -0.09
CA LYS A 219 14.14 43.03 -0.01
C LYS A 219 13.53 42.82 1.38
N GLY A 220 14.29 42.28 2.34
CA GLY A 220 13.81 42.04 3.71
C GLY A 220 12.71 40.97 3.80
N ILE A 221 12.58 40.09 2.81
CA ILE A 221 11.54 39.04 2.82
C ILE A 221 12.06 37.86 3.64
N PRO A 222 11.42 37.52 4.78
CA PRO A 222 11.89 36.44 5.63
C PRO A 222 11.70 35.08 4.96
N ILE A 223 12.75 34.25 4.98
CA ILE A 223 12.67 32.87 4.54
C ILE A 223 12.09 32.03 5.68
N LYS A 224 10.88 31.49 5.51
CA LYS A 224 10.18 30.73 6.55
C LYS A 224 10.47 29.23 6.51
N GLY A 225 10.77 28.70 5.32
CA GLY A 225 10.93 27.29 5.04
C GLY A 225 12.38 26.83 5.03
N SER A 226 12.61 25.67 4.42
CA SER A 226 13.97 25.13 4.25
C SER A 226 14.08 24.26 3.01
N ILE A 227 15.29 24.17 2.47
CA ILE A 227 15.67 23.12 1.52
C ILE A 227 16.93 22.43 2.02
N GLU A 228 16.87 21.11 2.06
CA GLU A 228 17.96 20.23 2.45
C GLU A 228 18.20 19.23 1.32
N VAL A 229 19.44 19.12 0.87
CA VAL A 229 19.83 18.21 -0.22
C VAL A 229 20.97 17.32 0.25
N LYS A 230 20.88 16.02 0.01
CA LYS A 230 21.94 15.05 0.34
C LYS A 230 22.23 14.13 -0.84
N PHE A 231 23.50 13.72 -0.96
CA PHE A 231 23.87 12.59 -1.80
C PHE A 231 23.95 11.30 -0.99
N HIS A 232 23.55 10.19 -1.59
CA HIS A 232 23.67 8.87 -0.98
C HIS A 232 24.32 7.87 -1.93
N LYS A 233 25.34 7.15 -1.44
CA LYS A 233 26.20 6.30 -2.26
C LYS A 233 25.77 4.82 -2.30
N ASN A 234 25.48 4.21 -1.15
CA ASN A 234 25.52 2.75 -1.00
C ASN A 234 24.16 2.04 -0.93
N LEU A 235 23.06 2.73 -0.61
CA LEU A 235 21.73 2.12 -0.36
C LEU A 235 20.66 2.65 -1.32
N PHE A 236 21.06 3.04 -2.52
CA PHE A 236 20.11 3.48 -3.54
C PHE A 236 19.60 2.28 -4.35
N SER A 237 18.30 2.23 -4.58
CA SER A 237 17.65 1.35 -5.55
C SER A 237 17.24 2.19 -6.77
N PRO A 238 16.89 1.59 -7.92
CA PRO A 238 16.36 2.32 -9.08
C PRO A 238 14.92 2.85 -8.86
N ILE A 239 14.53 3.00 -7.59
CA ILE A 239 13.23 3.51 -7.16
C ILE A 239 13.42 4.99 -6.87
N GLY A 240 12.55 5.82 -7.44
CA GLY A 240 12.37 7.20 -7.00
C GLY A 240 11.07 7.34 -6.21
N TYR A 241 11.02 8.36 -5.34
CA TYR A 241 9.83 8.65 -4.56
C TYR A 241 9.56 10.16 -4.53
N TYR A 242 8.28 10.48 -4.44
CA TYR A 242 7.77 11.80 -4.09
C TYR A 242 6.77 11.62 -2.96
N SER A 243 6.95 12.37 -1.88
CA SER A 243 5.98 12.41 -0.79
C SER A 243 5.75 13.83 -0.27
N ASP A 244 4.51 14.16 0.06
CA ASP A 244 4.14 15.40 0.75
C ASP A 244 3.36 15.15 2.05
N SER A 245 3.32 16.10 2.97
CA SER A 245 2.52 15.93 4.20
C SER A 245 0.98 15.81 4.01
N LYS A 246 0.45 15.78 2.78
CA LYS A 246 -0.99 15.74 2.43
C LYS A 246 -1.40 14.44 1.70
N ASP A 247 -0.66 13.37 1.94
CA ASP A 247 -0.93 12.01 1.44
C ASP A 247 -0.81 11.84 -0.09
N CYS A 248 -0.11 12.74 -0.79
CA CYS A 248 0.40 12.44 -2.12
C CYS A 248 1.69 11.63 -1.96
N ARG A 249 1.66 10.39 -2.43
CA ARG A 249 2.77 9.43 -2.33
C ARG A 249 2.91 8.73 -3.66
N ILE A 250 4.01 9.00 -4.36
CA ILE A 250 4.27 8.42 -5.68
C ILE A 250 5.62 7.76 -5.64
N ALA A 251 5.67 6.47 -5.95
CA ALA A 251 6.90 5.72 -6.14
C ALA A 251 7.01 5.33 -7.61
N TRP A 252 8.14 5.58 -8.24
CA TRP A 252 8.42 5.14 -9.61
C TRP A 252 9.66 4.27 -9.65
N MET A 253 9.74 3.44 -10.68
CA MET A 253 10.87 2.56 -10.88
C MET A 253 11.35 2.67 -12.31
N TYR A 254 12.66 2.65 -12.50
CA TYR A 254 13.22 2.57 -13.84
C TYR A 254 13.28 1.11 -14.32
N PHE A 255 12.72 0.84 -15.50
CA PHE A 255 12.87 -0.44 -16.21
C PHE A 255 13.50 -0.20 -17.58
N SER A 256 14.63 -0.85 -17.84
CA SER A 256 15.24 -0.89 -19.18
C SER A 256 14.83 -2.16 -19.93
N HIS A 257 14.54 -2.04 -21.22
CA HIS A 257 14.28 -3.15 -22.12
C HIS A 257 14.90 -2.90 -23.50
N SER A 258 14.86 -3.90 -24.39
CA SER A 258 15.52 -3.84 -25.71
C SER A 258 15.05 -2.68 -26.62
N ASN A 259 13.86 -2.12 -26.33
CA ASN A 259 13.22 -1.08 -27.17
C ASN A 259 13.24 0.30 -26.49
N GLY A 260 13.88 0.46 -25.33
CA GLY A 260 13.92 1.71 -24.58
C GLY A 260 13.84 1.52 -23.07
N GLY A 261 13.56 2.62 -22.36
CA GLY A 261 13.32 2.60 -20.91
C GLY A 261 11.90 3.09 -20.58
N GLU A 262 11.26 2.44 -19.61
CA GLU A 262 9.98 2.84 -19.04
C GLU A 262 10.15 3.27 -17.58
N TYR A 263 9.30 4.20 -17.14
CA TYR A 263 9.22 4.66 -15.75
C TYR A 263 7.78 4.50 -15.25
N PRO A 264 7.29 3.28 -15.03
CA PRO A 264 6.01 3.12 -14.36
C PRO A 264 6.06 3.67 -12.94
N ALA A 265 4.93 4.20 -12.49
CA ALA A 265 4.77 4.73 -11.15
C ALA A 265 3.49 4.27 -10.48
N PHE A 266 3.50 4.31 -9.16
CA PHE A 266 2.40 3.88 -8.31
C PHE A 266 2.02 5.02 -7.36
N HIS A 267 0.74 5.39 -7.37
CA HIS A 267 0.18 6.24 -6.32
C HIS A 267 -0.16 5.37 -5.13
N ILE A 268 0.52 5.56 -4.01
CA ILE A 268 0.29 4.79 -2.78
C ILE A 268 -0.99 5.31 -2.11
N GLY A 269 -1.86 4.38 -1.75
CA GLY A 269 -3.15 4.61 -1.12
C GLY A 269 -3.31 4.04 0.29
N GLY A 270 -2.59 2.96 0.59
CA GLY A 270 -2.69 2.31 1.90
C GLY A 270 -1.70 2.88 2.89
N GLN A 271 -2.19 3.25 4.08
CA GLN A 271 -1.39 3.88 5.15
C GLN A 271 -0.15 3.07 5.52
N GLU A 272 -0.27 1.75 5.64
CA GLU A 272 0.84 0.84 5.96
C GLU A 272 2.01 1.02 4.97
N LEU A 273 1.72 1.03 3.67
CA LEU A 273 2.75 1.23 2.65
C LEU A 273 3.27 2.68 2.62
N MET A 274 2.45 3.67 2.99
CA MET A 274 2.92 5.06 3.15
C MET A 274 3.92 5.16 4.30
N ASP A 275 3.60 4.56 5.45
CA ASP A 275 4.44 4.54 6.64
C ASP A 275 5.77 3.84 6.35
N ASP A 276 5.73 2.69 5.67
CA ASP A 276 6.93 1.96 5.27
C ASP A 276 7.79 2.77 4.28
N THR A 277 7.17 3.47 3.35
CA THR A 277 7.89 4.35 2.39
C THR A 277 8.54 5.54 3.10
N ASP A 278 7.84 6.16 4.05
CA ASP A 278 8.37 7.27 4.84
C ASP A 278 9.48 6.79 5.81
N ASN A 279 9.35 5.61 6.40
CA ASN A 279 10.41 4.99 7.20
C ASN A 279 11.65 4.68 6.37
N HIS A 280 11.46 4.18 5.15
CA HIS A 280 12.55 3.93 4.20
C HIS A 280 13.25 5.24 3.80
N PHE A 281 12.51 6.31 3.50
CA PHE A 281 13.08 7.66 3.29
C PHE A 281 13.99 8.03 4.46
N GLU A 282 13.45 8.01 5.68
CA GLU A 282 14.13 8.54 6.86
C GLU A 282 15.34 7.70 7.25
N TYR A 283 15.30 6.39 7.00
CA TYR A 283 16.48 5.53 7.11
C TYR A 283 17.58 5.97 6.14
N LEU A 284 17.27 6.08 4.84
CA LEU A 284 18.24 6.55 3.84
C LEU A 284 18.73 7.97 4.16
N TRP A 285 17.87 8.86 4.62
CA TRP A 285 18.23 10.23 4.97
C TRP A 285 19.25 10.33 6.11
N LYS A 286 19.17 9.42 7.09
CA LYS A 286 20.09 9.33 8.22
C LYS A 286 21.44 8.74 7.81
N GLU A 287 21.42 7.71 6.95
CA GLU A 287 22.62 7.05 6.43
C GLU A 287 23.31 7.83 5.30
N ALA A 288 22.60 8.79 4.70
CA ALA A 288 23.16 9.68 3.69
C ALA A 288 24.31 10.50 4.26
N GLY A 289 25.33 10.73 3.42
CA GLY A 289 26.54 11.45 3.77
C GLY A 289 26.30 12.94 4.10
N ALA A 290 27.38 13.73 4.00
CA ALA A 290 27.33 15.16 4.35
C ALA A 290 26.19 15.89 3.63
N LEU A 291 25.55 16.80 4.37
CA LEU A 291 24.50 17.67 3.87
C LEU A 291 25.08 18.59 2.80
N LEU A 292 24.49 18.55 1.59
CA LEU A 292 25.05 19.30 0.47
C LEU A 292 24.74 20.79 0.58
N ILE A 293 23.50 21.08 0.90
CA ILE A 293 23.00 22.43 1.10
C ILE A 293 21.96 22.38 2.19
N ARG A 294 22.07 23.35 3.11
CA ARG A 294 21.02 23.67 4.07
C ARG A 294 20.69 25.13 3.96
N ILE A 295 19.55 25.46 3.36
CA ILE A 295 19.03 26.83 3.45
C ILE A 295 18.03 26.85 4.59
N THR A 296 18.37 27.56 5.67
CA THR A 296 17.48 27.80 6.81
C THR A 296 17.22 29.30 6.95
N LYS A 297 16.53 29.71 8.02
CA LYS A 297 16.16 31.10 8.32
C LYS A 297 17.31 32.12 8.24
N ASP A 298 18.56 31.67 8.29
CA ASP A 298 19.77 32.49 8.08
C ASP A 298 20.66 31.89 6.97
N PRO A 299 20.64 32.47 5.74
CA PRO A 299 21.42 31.99 4.59
C PRO A 299 22.94 32.05 4.79
N THR A 300 23.44 32.91 5.70
CA THR A 300 24.89 33.16 5.86
C THR A 300 25.64 31.97 6.44
N SER A 301 24.95 31.08 7.16
CA SER A 301 25.54 29.86 7.73
C SER A 301 25.81 28.75 6.70
N SER A 302 25.25 28.85 5.49
CA SER A 302 25.25 27.80 4.46
C SER A 302 26.46 27.80 3.51
N LEU A 303 27.22 28.92 3.43
CA LEU A 303 28.34 29.08 2.49
C LEU A 303 29.55 28.19 2.82
N HIS A 304 29.80 27.95 4.11
CA HIS A 304 30.94 27.14 4.53
C HIS A 304 30.80 25.66 4.11
N ASP A 305 29.57 25.14 4.06
CA ASP A 305 29.30 23.75 3.72
C ASP A 305 29.42 23.49 2.21
N ILE A 306 28.98 24.44 1.36
CA ILE A 306 29.04 24.34 -0.11
C ILE A 306 30.50 24.33 -0.61
N ASP A 307 31.37 25.16 -0.02
CA ASP A 307 32.77 25.23 -0.44
C ASP A 307 33.56 23.97 -0.04
N ILE A 308 33.20 23.32 1.06
CA ILE A 308 33.75 22.00 1.44
C ILE A 308 33.41 20.96 0.37
N ILE A 309 32.17 20.94 -0.15
CA ILE A 309 31.73 19.97 -1.17
C ILE A 309 32.39 20.22 -2.54
N ARG A 310 32.62 21.49 -2.89
CA ARG A 310 33.38 21.84 -4.11
C ARG A 310 34.83 21.37 -4.02
N SER A 311 35.43 21.43 -2.82
CA SER A 311 36.81 20.93 -2.62
C SER A 311 36.93 19.42 -2.88
N PHE A 312 35.92 18.63 -2.50
CA PHE A 312 35.86 17.19 -2.82
C PHE A 312 35.63 16.92 -4.31
N SER A 313 34.81 17.73 -4.98
CA SER A 313 34.52 17.58 -6.41
C SER A 313 35.71 17.94 -7.32
N ASN A 314 36.54 18.90 -6.89
CA ASN A 314 37.75 19.31 -7.61
C ASN A 314 38.96 18.39 -7.33
N GLN A 315 39.01 17.73 -6.17
CA GLN A 315 40.07 16.78 -5.86
C GLN A 315 39.98 15.46 -6.65
N ASN A 316 38.77 15.08 -7.09
CA ASN A 316 38.56 13.88 -7.92
C ASN A 316 38.76 14.13 -9.43
N GLN A 317 39.25 15.30 -9.84
CA GLN A 317 39.59 15.62 -11.24
C GLN A 317 41.10 15.63 -11.53
N ASN A 318 41.95 15.35 -10.53
CA ASN A 318 43.40 15.23 -10.67
C ASN A 318 43.87 13.79 -10.39
#